data_AF-A0A6I3UYK1-F1
#
_entry.id   AF-A0A6I3UYK1-F1
#
_cell.length_a   1.000
_cell.length_b   1.000
_cell.length_c   1.000
_cell.angle_alpha   90.00
_cell.angle_beta   90.00
_cell.angle_gamma   90.00
#
_symmetry.space_group_name_H-M   'P 1'
#
loop_
_entity.id
_entity.type
_entity.pdbx_description
1 polymer ?
#
loop_
_entity_poly.entity_id
_entity_poly.type
_entity_poly.pdbx_seq_one_letter_code
_entity_poly.pdbx_strand_id
1 'polypeptide(L)'
;AFIPKGAEILGGWAKVYRKDRTYPTETEVSFEEYDNSKIRARVKELTQQGKDVTYPVMNSYGKPIGENNWDTMPCVMIRKVALVSAYREAFPAELGASYEADEIQLDNTPKDVTPQESREDVVARKMAQIEQFNKEQEANHADPEPAKTEEPIQGELLDGELEY
;
A
#
# COMPACT_ATOMS: atom_id res chain seq x y z
N ALA A 1 20.77 -21.95 -20.87
CA ALA A 1 22.05 -21.75 -20.15
C ALA A 1 22.68 -23.13 -20.04
N PHE A 2 23.97 -23.26 -20.33
CA PHE A 2 24.65 -24.55 -20.43
C PHE A 2 25.61 -24.70 -19.25
N ILE A 3 25.49 -25.79 -18.49
CA ILE A 3 26.45 -26.18 -17.47
C ILE A 3 27.30 -27.33 -18.06
N PRO A 4 28.62 -27.17 -18.19
CA PRO A 4 29.51 -28.27 -18.55
C PRO A 4 29.37 -29.46 -17.59
N LYS A 5 29.54 -30.68 -18.08
CA LYS A 5 29.49 -31.87 -17.20
C LYS A 5 30.58 -31.77 -16.12
N GLY A 6 30.17 -31.87 -14.85
CA GLY A 6 31.06 -31.78 -13.69
C GLY A 6 31.39 -30.35 -13.23
N ALA A 7 30.86 -29.32 -13.87
CA ALA A 7 31.02 -27.95 -13.41
C ALA A 7 30.01 -27.60 -12.31
N GLU A 8 30.47 -26.81 -11.34
CA GLU A 8 29.65 -26.23 -10.27
C GLU A 8 29.25 -24.80 -10.63
N ILE A 9 28.06 -24.39 -10.19
CA ILE A 9 27.56 -23.03 -10.38
C ILE A 9 27.94 -22.20 -9.15
N LEU A 10 28.82 -21.23 -9.33
CA LEU A 10 29.20 -20.31 -8.26
C LEU A 10 28.26 -19.11 -8.14
N GLY A 11 27.69 -18.67 -9.27
CA GLY A 11 26.88 -17.46 -9.33
C GLY A 11 26.56 -17.02 -10.75
N GLY A 12 26.06 -15.80 -10.88
CA GLY A 12 25.81 -15.15 -12.16
C GLY A 12 26.18 -13.67 -12.09
N TRP A 13 26.56 -13.10 -13.22
CA TRP A 13 26.81 -11.67 -13.35
C TRP A 13 26.11 -11.14 -14.58
N ALA A 14 25.77 -9.86 -14.57
CA ALA A 14 25.19 -9.17 -15.70
C ALA A 14 25.74 -7.75 -15.81
N LYS A 15 25.91 -7.30 -17.07
CA LYS A 15 26.40 -5.97 -17.41
C LYS A 15 25.42 -5.32 -18.38
N VAL A 16 24.83 -4.19 -17.98
CA VAL A 16 23.80 -3.48 -18.74
C VAL A 16 24.37 -2.15 -19.23
N TYR A 17 24.31 -1.94 -20.53
CA TYR A 17 24.73 -0.70 -21.18
C TYR A 17 23.52 0.18 -21.46
N ARG A 18 23.63 1.44 -21.08
CA ARG A 18 22.61 2.47 -21.27
C ARG A 18 23.18 3.57 -22.15
N LYS A 19 22.39 4.10 -23.09
CA LYS A 19 22.85 5.16 -24.00
C LYS A 19 23.09 6.49 -23.30
N ASP A 20 22.42 6.71 -22.18
CA ASP A 20 22.48 7.92 -21.37
C ASP A 20 23.52 7.86 -20.23
N ARG A 21 24.27 6.75 -20.12
CA ARG A 21 25.33 6.57 -19.11
C ARG A 21 26.64 6.15 -19.78
N THR A 22 27.75 6.75 -19.34
CA THR A 22 29.09 6.39 -19.83
C THR A 22 29.57 5.05 -19.28
N TYR A 23 29.21 4.74 -18.04
CA TYR A 23 29.60 3.52 -17.37
C TYR A 23 28.43 2.53 -17.33
N PRO A 24 28.69 1.24 -17.60
CA PRO A 24 27.68 0.22 -17.50
C PRO A 24 27.31 -0.03 -16.04
N THR A 25 26.11 -0.57 -15.83
CA THR A 25 25.70 -1.11 -14.53
C THR A 25 26.06 -2.58 -14.48
N GLU A 26 26.80 -2.97 -13.45
CA GLU A 26 27.31 -4.33 -13.25
C GLU A 26 26.75 -4.87 -11.94
N THR A 27 26.18 -6.06 -11.98
CA THR A 27 25.64 -6.74 -10.80
C THR A 27 26.13 -8.17 -10.78
N GLU A 28 26.61 -8.59 -9.62
CA GLU A 28 27.06 -9.95 -9.34
C GLU A 28 26.13 -10.58 -8.33
N VAL A 29 25.83 -11.86 -8.53
CA VAL A 29 24.88 -12.61 -7.72
C VAL A 29 25.50 -13.95 -7.36
N SER A 30 25.59 -14.25 -6.07
CA SER A 30 26.06 -15.55 -5.59
C SER A 30 24.98 -16.60 -5.77
N PHE A 31 25.35 -17.80 -6.23
CA PHE A 31 24.40 -18.91 -6.31
C PHE A 31 23.92 -19.35 -4.92
N GLU A 32 24.82 -19.33 -3.92
CA GLU A 32 24.52 -19.78 -2.56
C GLU A 32 23.43 -18.97 -1.86
N GLU A 33 23.30 -17.68 -2.20
CA GLU A 33 22.28 -16.79 -1.64
C GLU A 33 20.85 -17.20 -2.07
N TYR A 34 20.72 -17.71 -3.30
CA TYR A 34 19.41 -18.07 -3.88
C TYR A 34 19.12 -19.56 -3.82
N ASP A 35 20.12 -20.37 -3.48
CA ASP A 35 20.00 -21.82 -3.44
C ASP A 35 19.21 -22.30 -2.21
N ASN A 36 17.91 -22.53 -2.43
CA ASN A 36 17.02 -23.14 -1.45
C ASN A 36 17.15 -24.67 -1.36
N SER A 37 18.12 -25.29 -2.04
CA SER A 37 18.36 -26.74 -1.97
C SER A 37 18.59 -27.23 -0.54
N LYS A 38 19.22 -26.42 0.32
CA LYS A 38 19.52 -26.74 1.73
C LYS A 38 18.27 -27.05 2.57
N ILE A 39 17.17 -26.34 2.33
CA ILE A 39 15.88 -26.59 3.01
C ILE A 39 15.35 -27.98 2.65
N ARG A 40 15.56 -28.43 1.41
CA ARG A 40 15.03 -29.69 0.87
C ARG A 40 15.97 -30.88 1.07
N ALA A 41 17.28 -30.65 1.10
CA ALA A 41 18.26 -31.64 1.51
C ALA A 41 17.98 -32.11 2.94
N ARG A 42 17.66 -31.18 3.85
CA ARG A 42 17.26 -31.50 5.23
C ARG A 42 15.99 -32.36 5.31
N VAL A 43 15.03 -32.12 4.43
CA VAL A 43 13.81 -32.94 4.33
C VAL A 43 14.14 -34.37 3.91
N LYS A 44 14.95 -34.54 2.84
CA LYS A 44 15.38 -35.86 2.37
C LYS A 44 16.19 -36.61 3.43
N GLU A 45 17.11 -35.93 4.12
CA GLU A 45 17.87 -36.51 5.23
C GLU A 45 16.98 -36.97 6.39
N LEU A 46 15.99 -36.15 6.79
CA LEU A 46 15.03 -36.51 7.85
C LEU A 46 14.21 -37.75 7.47
N THR A 47 13.75 -37.84 6.22
CA THR A 47 13.08 -39.03 5.71
C THR A 47 13.99 -40.26 5.73
N GLN A 48 15.27 -40.09 5.36
CA GLN A 48 16.25 -41.18 5.33
C GLN A 48 16.67 -41.66 6.72
N GLN A 49 16.55 -40.80 7.75
CA GLN A 49 16.72 -41.14 9.17
C GLN A 49 15.50 -41.83 9.78
N GLY A 50 14.45 -42.12 9.01
CA GLY A 50 13.22 -42.76 9.51
C GLY A 50 12.39 -41.86 10.43
N LYS A 51 12.66 -40.54 10.43
CA LYS A 51 11.77 -39.57 11.08
C LYS A 51 10.63 -39.28 10.12
N ASP A 52 9.42 -39.41 10.63
CA ASP A 52 8.21 -39.17 9.86
C ASP A 52 8.10 -37.68 9.55
N VAL A 53 8.24 -37.35 8.26
CA VAL A 53 8.08 -35.98 7.77
C VAL A 53 6.60 -35.82 7.41
N THR A 54 5.85 -35.14 8.28
CA THR A 54 4.45 -34.82 7.98
C THR A 54 4.37 -33.87 6.80
N TYR A 55 3.70 -34.29 5.73
CA TYR A 55 3.49 -33.47 4.53
C TYR A 55 2.28 -32.54 4.70
N PRO A 56 2.34 -31.29 4.19
CA PRO A 56 3.43 -30.70 3.41
C PRO A 56 4.49 -29.96 4.26
N VAL A 57 5.75 -29.96 3.80
CA VAL A 57 6.84 -29.19 4.42
C VAL A 57 6.55 -27.71 4.26
N MET A 58 6.49 -26.97 5.37
CA MET A 58 6.17 -25.53 5.35
C MET A 58 7.44 -24.67 5.34
N ASN A 59 7.38 -23.52 4.66
CA ASN A 59 8.39 -22.47 4.80
C ASN A 59 8.16 -21.66 6.10
N SER A 60 9.02 -20.68 6.37
CA SER A 60 8.90 -19.75 7.50
C SER A 60 7.57 -19.00 7.57
N TYR A 61 6.85 -18.90 6.45
CA TYR A 61 5.57 -18.22 6.31
C TYR A 61 4.37 -19.16 6.37
N GLY A 62 4.58 -20.43 6.73
CA GLY A 62 3.49 -21.42 6.84
C GLY A 62 2.91 -21.87 5.49
N LYS A 63 3.58 -21.56 4.37
CA LYS A 63 3.16 -22.03 3.04
C LYS A 63 3.83 -23.36 2.70
N PRO A 64 3.11 -24.29 2.06
CA PRO A 64 3.68 -25.56 1.62
C PRO A 64 4.76 -25.33 0.56
N ILE A 65 5.92 -25.95 0.75
CA ILE A 65 7.04 -25.93 -0.17
C ILE A 65 6.72 -26.92 -1.30
N GLY A 66 6.36 -26.39 -2.47
CA GLY A 66 6.16 -27.16 -3.69
C GLY A 66 7.46 -27.43 -4.47
N GLU A 67 7.32 -28.07 -5.61
CA GLU A 67 8.40 -28.19 -6.60
C GLU A 67 8.81 -26.79 -7.09
N ASN A 68 10.11 -26.59 -7.33
CA ASN A 68 10.61 -25.34 -7.88
C ASN A 68 11.60 -25.56 -9.03
N ASN A 69 11.80 -24.51 -9.82
CA ASN A 69 12.65 -24.56 -11.01
C ASN A 69 14.15 -24.45 -10.69
N TRP A 70 14.54 -24.22 -9.43
CA TRP A 70 15.94 -24.09 -9.03
C TRP A 70 16.66 -25.44 -9.05
N ASP A 71 15.98 -26.55 -8.73
CA ASP A 71 16.58 -27.88 -8.78
C ASP A 71 16.72 -28.39 -10.22
N THR A 72 15.71 -28.12 -11.07
CA THR A 72 15.67 -28.62 -12.46
C THR A 72 16.48 -27.74 -13.42
N MET A 73 16.49 -26.42 -13.20
CA MET A 73 17.11 -25.45 -14.11
C MET A 73 17.90 -24.35 -13.37
N PRO A 74 18.87 -24.71 -12.50
CA PRO A 74 19.59 -23.76 -11.65
C PRO A 74 20.32 -22.68 -12.46
N CYS A 75 20.94 -23.06 -13.58
CA CYS A 75 21.67 -22.14 -14.45
C CYS A 75 20.77 -21.10 -15.12
N VAL A 76 19.52 -21.46 -15.40
CA VAL A 76 18.55 -20.53 -15.99
C VAL A 76 18.06 -19.56 -14.92
N MET A 77 17.81 -20.07 -13.71
CA MET A 77 17.34 -19.25 -12.59
C MET A 77 18.40 -18.22 -12.19
N ILE A 78 19.65 -18.61 -11.93
CA ILE A 78 20.70 -17.67 -11.53
C ILE A 78 20.98 -16.61 -12.62
N ARG A 79 20.92 -17.00 -13.90
CA ARG A 79 21.03 -16.07 -15.02
C ARG A 79 19.90 -15.04 -15.02
N LYS A 80 18.66 -15.47 -14.74
CA LYS A 80 17.51 -14.57 -14.67
C LYS A 80 17.64 -13.59 -13.53
N VAL A 81 18.07 -14.05 -12.34
CA VAL A 81 18.30 -13.17 -11.18
C VAL A 81 19.35 -12.11 -11.53
N ALA A 82 20.53 -12.51 -12.01
CA ALA A 82 21.58 -11.56 -12.39
C ALA A 82 21.09 -10.51 -13.40
N LEU A 83 20.37 -10.94 -14.45
CA LEU A 83 19.81 -10.02 -15.44
C LEU A 83 18.78 -9.06 -14.83
N VAL A 84 17.80 -9.57 -14.08
CA VAL A 84 16.74 -8.74 -13.49
C VAL A 84 17.32 -7.74 -12.51
N SER A 85 18.24 -8.15 -11.64
CA SER A 85 18.90 -7.24 -10.70
C SER A 85 19.65 -6.12 -11.42
N ALA A 86 20.47 -6.47 -12.42
CA ALA A 86 21.18 -5.47 -13.21
C ALA A 86 20.25 -4.55 -14.00
N TYR A 87 19.13 -5.05 -14.51
CA TYR A 87 18.14 -4.23 -15.20
C TYR A 87 17.41 -3.26 -14.25
N ARG A 88 17.07 -3.69 -13.03
CA ARG A 88 16.43 -2.82 -12.03
C ARG A 88 17.35 -1.68 -11.60
N GLU A 89 18.62 -1.97 -11.34
CA GLU A 89 19.63 -0.96 -11.03
C GLU A 89 19.94 -0.07 -12.24
N ALA A 90 19.95 -0.66 -13.43
CA ALA A 90 20.15 0.09 -14.65
C ALA A 90 18.99 1.04 -14.89
N PHE A 91 17.72 0.65 -14.72
CA PHE A 91 16.51 1.43 -15.04
C PHE A 91 15.58 1.65 -13.83
N PRO A 92 16.00 2.41 -12.81
CA PRO A 92 15.23 2.55 -11.56
C PRO A 92 13.87 3.24 -11.74
N ALA A 93 13.73 4.19 -12.66
CA ALA A 93 12.46 4.86 -12.90
C ALA A 93 11.42 3.96 -13.62
N GLU A 94 11.88 3.03 -14.46
CA GLU A 94 11.01 2.16 -15.28
C GLU A 94 10.75 0.81 -14.60
N LEU A 95 11.74 0.28 -13.88
CA LEU A 95 11.71 -1.05 -13.27
C LEU A 95 11.80 -1.03 -11.74
N GLY A 96 12.05 0.13 -11.11
CA GLY A 96 12.11 0.27 -9.66
C GLY A 96 10.73 0.33 -8.98
N ALA A 97 9.65 0.65 -9.69
CA ALA A 97 8.29 0.57 -9.14
C ALA A 97 7.80 -0.86 -8.87
N SER A 98 8.59 -1.89 -9.22
CA SER A 98 8.33 -3.28 -8.83
C SER A 98 9.26 -3.80 -7.73
N TYR A 99 9.95 -2.92 -6.99
CA TYR A 99 10.14 -3.17 -5.56
C TYR A 99 8.74 -3.08 -4.94
N GLU A 100 8.19 -4.23 -4.55
CA GLU A 100 6.86 -4.26 -3.94
C GLU A 100 6.88 -3.37 -2.70
N ALA A 101 5.75 -2.67 -2.48
CA ALA A 101 5.45 -2.03 -1.21
C ALA A 101 5.46 -3.00 0.00
N ASP A 102 5.84 -4.27 -0.21
CA ASP A 102 6.04 -5.31 0.78
C ASP A 102 7.47 -5.30 1.39
N GLU A 103 8.49 -4.74 0.72
CA GLU A 103 9.85 -4.63 1.30
C GLU A 103 10.08 -3.32 2.07
N ILE A 104 9.35 -2.27 1.69
CA ILE A 104 9.26 -1.04 2.46
C ILE A 104 8.08 -1.28 3.42
N GLN A 105 8.30 -1.34 4.73
CA GLN A 105 7.19 -1.25 5.70
C GLN A 105 6.58 0.16 5.62
N LEU A 106 5.96 0.50 4.50
CA LEU A 106 5.12 1.67 4.39
C LEU A 106 3.76 1.23 4.91
N ASP A 107 3.31 1.91 5.95
CA ASP A 107 1.96 1.88 6.45
C ASP A 107 1.00 2.26 5.31
N ASN A 108 0.59 1.26 4.51
CA ASN A 108 -0.39 1.41 3.43
C ASN A 108 -1.82 1.65 3.95
N THR A 109 -1.97 2.07 5.21
CA THR A 109 -3.25 2.58 5.71
C THR A 109 -3.50 3.92 5.02
N PRO A 110 -4.69 4.12 4.41
CA PRO A 110 -5.05 5.42 3.89
C PRO A 110 -4.95 6.46 5.01
N LYS A 111 -3.96 7.35 4.94
CA LYS A 111 -3.92 8.55 5.80
C LYS A 111 -5.04 9.45 5.33
N ASP A 112 -6.13 9.47 6.08
CA ASP A 112 -7.20 10.44 5.90
C ASP A 112 -6.62 11.84 6.17
N VAL A 113 -6.39 12.60 5.11
CA VAL A 113 -5.82 13.96 5.15
C VAL A 113 -6.89 15.02 5.38
N THR A 114 -8.09 14.66 5.85
CA THR A 114 -9.05 15.66 6.32
C THR A 114 -8.47 16.46 7.49
N PRO A 115 -8.45 17.81 7.42
CA PRO A 115 -8.09 18.61 8.57
C PRO A 115 -9.05 18.31 9.73
N GLN A 116 -8.55 17.67 10.78
CA GLN A 116 -9.29 17.49 12.03
C GLN A 116 -9.30 18.83 12.76
N GLU A 117 -10.26 19.70 12.45
CA GLU A 117 -10.56 20.83 13.33
C GLU A 117 -11.07 20.25 14.66
N SER A 118 -10.49 20.67 15.80
CA SER A 118 -10.94 20.19 17.10
C SER A 118 -12.37 20.66 17.35
N ARG A 119 -13.18 19.84 18.03
CA ARG A 119 -14.56 20.23 18.40
C ARG A 119 -14.59 21.54 19.17
N GLU A 120 -13.54 21.83 19.93
CA GLU A 120 -13.39 23.05 20.72
C GLU A 120 -13.21 24.28 19.80
N ASP A 121 -12.41 24.18 18.75
CA ASP A 121 -12.22 25.27 17.78
C ASP A 121 -13.51 25.59 17.01
N VAL A 122 -14.26 24.55 16.63
CA VAL A 122 -15.55 24.70 15.95
C VAL A 122 -16.59 25.36 16.86
N VAL A 123 -16.64 24.95 18.14
CA VAL A 123 -17.53 25.55 19.14
C VAL A 123 -17.13 27.00 19.40
N ALA A 124 -15.84 27.29 19.55
CA ALA A 124 -15.31 28.64 19.77
C ALA A 124 -15.66 29.61 18.64
N ARG A 125 -15.53 29.18 17.38
CA ARG A 125 -15.92 29.97 16.21
C ARG A 125 -17.43 30.25 16.20
N LYS A 126 -18.25 29.24 16.52
CA LYS A 126 -19.70 29.34 16.47
C LYS A 126 -20.25 30.23 17.60
N MET A 127 -19.69 30.14 18.80
CA MET A 127 -20.10 30.99 19.92
C MET A 127 -19.69 32.46 19.72
N ALA A 128 -18.50 32.72 19.15
CA ALA A 128 -18.11 34.08 18.77
C ALA A 128 -19.05 34.69 17.71
N GLN A 129 -19.53 33.87 16.76
CA GLN A 129 -20.50 34.30 15.75
C GLN A 129 -21.88 34.62 16.36
N ILE A 130 -22.33 33.84 17.35
CA ILE A 130 -23.58 34.10 18.08
C ILE A 130 -23.47 35.39 18.91
N GLU A 131 -22.32 35.61 19.56
CA GLU A 131 -22.10 36.83 20.35
C GLU A 131 -22.09 38.08 19.47
N GLN A 132 -21.46 38.03 18.30
CA GLN A 132 -21.52 39.11 17.31
C GLN A 132 -22.95 39.40 16.84
N PHE A 133 -23.69 38.36 16.48
CA PHE A 133 -25.07 38.50 16.02
C PHE A 133 -26.00 39.06 17.11
N ASN A 134 -25.84 38.61 18.36
CA ASN A 134 -26.61 39.13 19.49
C ASN A 134 -26.27 40.59 19.78
N LYS A 135 -25.00 40.98 19.69
CA LYS A 135 -24.56 42.37 19.90
C LYS A 135 -25.08 43.31 18.82
N GLU A 136 -25.18 42.83 17.58
CA GLU A 136 -25.83 43.55 16.47
C GLU A 136 -27.35 43.66 16.66
N GLN A 137 -28.01 42.62 17.18
CA GLN A 137 -29.44 42.65 17.52
C GLN A 137 -29.75 43.62 18.66
N GLU A 138 -28.94 43.61 19.72
CA GLU A 138 -29.08 44.52 20.86
C GLU A 138 -28.81 45.98 20.47
N ALA A 139 -27.84 46.23 19.58
CA ALA A 139 -27.61 47.55 19.02
C ALA A 139 -28.78 48.05 18.14
N ASN A 140 -29.55 47.12 17.55
CA ASN A 140 -30.72 47.44 16.72
C ASN A 140 -32.05 47.50 17.50
N HIS A 141 -32.12 47.08 18.77
CA HIS A 141 -33.38 46.97 19.54
C HIS A 141 -33.52 47.94 20.74
N ALA A 142 -32.78 49.06 20.78
CA ALA A 142 -32.95 50.06 21.82
C ALA A 142 -33.89 51.22 21.40
N ASP A 143 -35.22 50.98 21.40
CA ASP A 143 -36.25 51.96 21.84
C ASP A 143 -37.62 51.26 22.11
N PRO A 144 -38.42 51.67 23.12
CA PRO A 144 -39.49 50.86 23.72
C PRO A 144 -40.93 51.10 23.20
N GLU A 145 -41.78 50.10 23.47
CA GLU A 145 -43.22 49.86 23.19
C GLU A 145 -44.22 50.98 23.60
N PRO A 146 -45.47 51.04 23.06
CA PRO A 146 -46.56 50.33 23.76
C PRO A 146 -47.75 49.78 22.92
N ALA A 147 -48.44 48.83 23.54
CA ALA A 147 -49.65 48.10 23.15
C ALA A 147 -50.89 48.93 22.75
N LYS A 148 -51.72 48.39 21.82
CA LYS A 148 -53.21 48.30 21.95
C LYS A 148 -53.95 47.65 20.74
N THR A 149 -54.91 46.79 21.11
CA THR A 149 -56.22 46.45 20.49
C THR A 149 -56.35 45.60 19.22
N GLU A 150 -56.89 44.38 19.44
CA GLU A 150 -58.08 43.72 18.84
C GLU A 150 -58.29 43.64 17.31
N GLU A 151 -58.61 42.42 16.84
CA GLU A 151 -58.86 41.97 15.46
C GLU A 151 -60.07 42.65 14.75
N PRO A 152 -60.28 42.45 13.42
CA PRO A 152 -60.98 41.23 12.95
C PRO A 152 -60.51 40.65 11.59
N ILE A 153 -60.48 39.32 11.55
CA ILE A 153 -61.08 38.38 10.57
C ILE A 153 -61.60 38.97 9.23
N GLN A 154 -61.09 38.48 8.09
CA GLN A 154 -61.81 38.17 6.84
C GLN A 154 -60.81 37.55 5.82
N GLY A 155 -60.91 36.24 5.51
CA GLY A 155 -61.48 35.69 4.25
C GLY A 155 -60.45 35.78 3.11
N GLU A 156 -59.97 34.73 2.45
CA GLU A 156 -60.68 33.78 1.58
C GLU A 156 -59.59 32.84 0.98
N LEU A 157 -59.47 31.58 1.42
CA LEU A 157 -59.89 30.34 0.75
C LEU A 157 -59.62 30.26 -0.77
N LEU A 158 -58.65 29.44 -1.20
CA LEU A 158 -58.85 28.49 -2.30
C LEU A 158 -57.77 27.39 -2.31
N ASP A 159 -58.07 26.28 -1.63
CA ASP A 159 -57.44 24.99 -1.89
C ASP A 159 -58.06 24.39 -3.15
N GLY A 160 -57.22 24.00 -4.11
CA GLY A 160 -57.63 23.35 -5.35
C GLY A 160 -57.09 21.93 -5.42
N GLU A 161 -57.64 21.03 -4.59
CA GLU A 161 -57.67 19.58 -4.88
C GLU A 161 -59.06 19.24 -5.44
N LEU A 162 -59.11 18.68 -6.64
CA LEU A 162 -60.27 17.93 -7.12
C LEU A 162 -59.79 16.72 -7.91
N GLU A 163 -59.89 15.58 -7.22
CA GLU A 163 -60.02 14.26 -7.81
C GLU A 163 -61.30 14.17 -8.67
N TYR A 164 -61.16 13.47 -9.80
CA TYR A 164 -62.18 12.92 -10.72
C TYR A 164 -63.10 13.86 -11.52
#